data_AF-A0A1C5F4B4-F1
#
_entry.id   AF-A0A1C5F4B4-F1
#
_cell.length_a   1.000
_cell.length_b   1.000
_cell.length_c   1.000
_cell.angle_alpha   90.00
_cell.angle_beta   90.00
_cell.angle_gamma   90.00
#
_symmetry.space_group_name_H-M   'P 1'
#
loop_
_entity.id
_entity.type
_entity.pdbx_description
1 polymer ?
#
loop_
_entity_poly.entity_id
_entity_poly.type
_entity_poly.pdbx_seq_one_letter_code
_entity_poly.pdbx_strand_id
1 'polypeptide(L)'
;MSVTFTAAHVAGSAFIISCVCSAAQAAAFPYATYDAAQAAYPAEPLLVELPGCEYPGRCRPFILSLDPAGDDIPEINLSNSNARRILDALGLNSDDLSGSGTAEDFLGRCLIALALEPADAGVPPVQDGNVIDCGRPAGYLQTRLTELHALAVWCAGQGRAVSWA
;
A
#
# COMPACT_ATOMS: atom_id res chain seq x y z
N MET A 1 1.15 12.19 10.49
CA MET A 1 1.18 10.74 10.72
C MET A 1 0.03 10.13 9.94
N SER A 2 0.27 9.01 9.28
CA SER A 2 -0.67 8.31 8.41
C SER A 2 -0.72 6.83 8.77
N VAL A 3 -1.76 6.15 8.28
CA VAL A 3 -1.96 4.71 8.35
C VAL A 3 -2.13 4.20 6.92
N THR A 4 -1.41 3.15 6.57
CA THR A 4 -1.52 2.46 5.29
C THR A 4 -2.26 1.14 5.47
N PHE A 5 -3.35 0.97 4.74
CA PHE A 5 -4.00 -0.33 4.58
C PHE A 5 -3.37 -1.04 3.38
N THR A 6 -2.94 -2.27 3.57
CA THR A 6 -2.31 -3.11 2.54
C THR A 6 -2.52 -4.58 2.89
N ALA A 7 -2.05 -5.49 2.03
CA ALA A 7 -2.03 -6.90 2.36
C ALA A 7 -0.96 -7.21 3.40
N ALA A 8 -1.30 -8.01 4.40
CA ALA A 8 -0.40 -8.44 5.46
C ALA A 8 0.90 -8.99 4.86
N HIS A 9 2.02 -8.52 5.39
CA HIS A 9 3.34 -8.92 4.92
C HIS A 9 3.49 -10.43 5.07
N VAL A 10 3.68 -11.12 3.95
CA VAL A 10 4.11 -12.51 3.93
C VAL A 10 5.62 -12.47 3.80
N ALA A 11 6.36 -13.30 4.55
CA ALA A 11 7.78 -13.44 4.31
C ALA A 11 8.00 -13.72 2.81
N GLY A 12 8.71 -12.84 2.11
CA GLY A 12 8.92 -12.97 0.68
C GLY A 12 9.47 -14.37 0.38
N SER A 13 8.77 -15.12 -0.48
CA SER A 13 9.27 -16.41 -0.97
C SER A 13 10.46 -16.24 -1.90
N ALA A 14 10.67 -15.02 -2.40
CA ALA A 14 11.85 -14.60 -3.11
C ALA A 14 12.07 -13.09 -2.97
N PHE A 15 13.28 -12.63 -3.27
CA PHE A 15 13.71 -11.23 -3.30
C PHE A 15 14.18 -10.90 -4.72
N ILE A 16 13.91 -9.70 -5.20
CA ILE A 16 14.44 -9.23 -6.49
C ILE A 16 15.42 -8.07 -6.28
N ILE A 17 16.33 -7.88 -7.23
CA ILE A 17 17.16 -6.67 -7.33
C ILE A 17 16.63 -5.88 -8.51
N SER A 18 15.98 -4.75 -8.24
CA SER A 18 15.37 -3.92 -9.30
C SER A 18 15.58 -2.44 -9.05
N CYS A 19 15.44 -1.65 -10.11
CA CYS A 19 15.27 -0.19 -10.01
C CYS A 19 13.78 0.17 -10.06
N VAL A 20 13.46 1.47 -10.17
CA VAL A 20 12.08 1.96 -10.25
C VAL A 20 11.40 1.76 -11.61
N CYS A 21 12.11 1.24 -12.62
CA CYS A 21 11.51 1.02 -13.94
C CYS A 21 10.61 -0.23 -13.90
N SER A 22 9.35 -0.09 -14.32
CA SER A 22 8.39 -1.20 -14.36
C SER A 22 8.87 -2.39 -15.19
N ALA A 23 9.45 -2.12 -16.37
CA ALA A 23 10.00 -3.16 -17.23
C ALA A 23 11.21 -3.88 -16.59
N ALA A 24 11.97 -3.19 -15.72
CA ALA A 24 13.10 -3.79 -15.02
C ALA A 24 12.65 -4.65 -13.83
N GLN A 25 11.61 -4.24 -13.11
CA GLN A 25 10.99 -5.05 -12.05
C GLN A 25 10.40 -6.34 -12.61
N ALA A 26 9.65 -6.25 -13.73
CA ALA A 26 9.07 -7.40 -14.40
C ALA A 26 10.11 -8.39 -14.96
N ALA A 27 11.30 -7.90 -15.33
CA ALA A 27 12.40 -8.71 -15.83
C ALA A 27 13.37 -9.18 -14.73
N ALA A 28 13.14 -8.81 -13.47
CA ALA A 28 14.08 -9.09 -12.38
C ALA A 28 14.13 -10.57 -12.03
N PHE A 29 15.33 -11.06 -11.70
CA PHE A 29 15.52 -12.44 -11.28
C PHE A 29 15.14 -12.64 -9.80
N PRO A 30 14.26 -13.61 -9.47
CA PRO A 30 13.86 -13.88 -8.09
C PRO A 30 14.88 -14.77 -7.36
N TYR A 31 15.40 -14.28 -6.23
CA TYR A 31 16.30 -15.01 -5.32
C TYR A 31 15.52 -15.59 -4.14
N ALA A 32 15.66 -16.87 -3.83
CA ALA A 32 14.89 -17.53 -2.77
C ALA A 32 15.14 -16.98 -1.35
N THR A 33 16.26 -16.28 -1.11
CA THR A 33 16.60 -15.71 0.19
C THR A 33 17.20 -14.31 0.06
N TYR A 34 17.09 -13.53 1.14
CA TYR A 34 17.71 -12.21 1.22
C TYR A 34 19.23 -12.29 1.05
N ASP A 35 19.89 -13.25 1.70
CA ASP A 35 21.35 -13.42 1.61
C ASP A 35 21.81 -13.75 0.19
N ALA A 36 21.03 -14.54 -0.56
CA ALA A 36 21.34 -14.85 -1.95
C ALA A 36 21.21 -13.61 -2.84
N ALA A 37 20.17 -12.79 -2.61
CA ALA A 37 19.99 -11.54 -3.31
C ALA A 37 21.09 -10.52 -2.95
N GLN A 38 21.48 -10.44 -1.67
CA GLN A 38 22.56 -9.57 -1.22
C GLN A 38 23.91 -9.99 -1.80
N ALA A 39 24.18 -11.29 -1.92
CA ALA A 39 25.40 -11.80 -2.56
C ALA A 39 25.46 -11.50 -4.06
N ALA A 40 24.30 -11.42 -4.72
CA ALA A 40 24.19 -11.04 -6.13
C ALA A 40 24.08 -9.51 -6.34
N TYR A 41 23.95 -8.74 -5.25
CA TYR A 41 23.85 -7.29 -5.31
C TYR A 41 25.16 -6.69 -5.83
N PRO A 42 25.13 -5.87 -6.89
CA PRO A 42 26.35 -5.36 -7.50
C PRO A 42 27.13 -4.46 -6.55
N ALA A 43 28.45 -4.64 -6.49
CA ALA A 43 29.34 -3.83 -5.66
C ALA A 43 29.36 -2.34 -6.05
N GLU A 44 29.12 -2.06 -7.35
CA GLU A 44 28.98 -0.70 -7.89
C GLU A 44 27.56 -0.51 -8.46
N PRO A 45 26.53 -0.45 -7.60
CA PRO A 45 25.12 -0.52 -8.02
C PRO A 45 24.69 0.66 -8.90
N LEU A 46 25.46 1.75 -8.90
CA LEU A 46 25.21 2.98 -9.64
C LEU A 46 25.69 2.93 -11.10
N LEU A 47 26.31 1.83 -11.52
CA LEU A 47 26.85 1.65 -12.88
C LEU A 47 26.21 0.49 -13.64
N VAL A 48 25.27 -0.23 -13.02
CA VAL A 48 24.68 -1.44 -13.59
C VAL A 48 23.36 -1.10 -14.27
N GLU A 49 23.31 -1.36 -15.57
CA GLU A 49 22.05 -1.38 -16.31
C GLU A 49 21.36 -2.73 -16.06
N LEU A 50 20.18 -2.69 -15.45
CA LEU A 50 19.37 -3.88 -15.25
C LEU A 50 18.65 -4.29 -16.55
N PRO A 51 18.36 -5.58 -16.77
CA PRO A 51 17.44 -6.02 -17.81
C PRO A 51 16.12 -5.25 -17.71
N GLY A 52 15.62 -4.73 -18.84
CA GLY A 52 14.38 -3.94 -18.86
C GLY A 52 14.54 -2.47 -18.44
N CYS A 53 15.77 -1.95 -18.34
CA CYS A 53 16.00 -0.52 -18.08
C CYS A 53 15.38 0.37 -19.17
N GLU A 54 14.49 1.28 -18.77
CA GLU A 54 13.83 2.24 -19.66
C GLU A 54 14.72 3.46 -19.96
N TYR A 55 15.82 3.64 -19.21
CA TYR A 55 16.69 4.82 -19.27
C TYR A 55 18.20 4.45 -19.30
N PRO A 56 18.68 3.78 -20.37
CA PRO A 56 20.08 3.40 -20.50
C PRO A 56 21.02 4.61 -20.43
N GLY A 57 22.13 4.47 -19.70
CA GLY A 57 23.12 5.52 -19.46
C GLY A 57 22.66 6.71 -18.59
N ARG A 58 21.38 6.74 -18.15
CA ARG A 58 20.79 7.84 -17.38
C ARG A 58 20.21 7.42 -16.03
N CYS A 59 20.07 6.12 -15.78
CA CYS A 59 19.60 5.58 -14.51
C CYS A 59 20.71 5.65 -13.43
N ARG A 60 21.06 6.87 -13.01
CA ARG A 60 21.82 7.19 -11.80
C ARG A 60 20.97 8.18 -11.00
N PRO A 61 20.61 7.99 -9.71
CA PRO A 61 20.74 6.85 -8.81
C PRO A 61 19.36 6.45 -8.24
N PHE A 62 18.78 5.34 -8.68
CA PHE A 62 17.68 4.74 -7.89
C PHE A 62 18.28 3.65 -7.01
N ILE A 63 17.99 3.73 -5.72
CA ILE A 63 18.35 2.69 -4.74
C ILE A 63 17.81 1.38 -5.32
N LEU A 64 18.69 0.43 -5.58
CA LEU A 64 18.24 -0.92 -5.90
C LEU A 64 17.60 -1.46 -4.62
N SER A 65 16.30 -1.75 -4.69
CA SER A 65 15.53 -2.30 -3.59
C SER A 65 15.57 -3.82 -3.62
N LEU A 66 15.49 -4.42 -2.43
CA LEU A 66 15.30 -5.84 -2.23
C LEU A 66 13.83 -6.06 -1.88
N ASP A 67 13.01 -6.20 -2.91
CA ASP A 67 11.57 -6.33 -2.74
C ASP A 67 11.18 -7.82 -2.74
N PRO A 68 10.21 -8.23 -1.91
CA PRO A 68 9.61 -9.54 -2.07
C PRO A 68 9.02 -9.66 -3.48
N ALA A 69 9.36 -10.73 -4.20
CA ALA A 69 8.81 -10.96 -5.54
C ALA A 69 7.28 -11.10 -5.45
N GLY A 70 6.54 -10.23 -6.14
CA GLY A 70 5.08 -10.25 -6.14
C GLY A 70 4.46 -9.15 -6.99
N ASP A 71 3.18 -9.31 -7.29
CA ASP A 71 2.35 -8.32 -8.00
C ASP A 71 2.25 -7.00 -7.21
N ASP A 72 2.03 -5.87 -7.91
CA ASP A 72 1.75 -4.56 -7.31
C ASP A 72 0.71 -4.69 -6.18
N ILE A 73 1.17 -4.65 -4.94
CA ILE A 73 0.32 -4.83 -3.76
C ILE A 73 -0.49 -3.53 -3.59
N PRO A 74 -1.84 -3.59 -3.59
CA PRO A 74 -2.63 -2.37 -3.44
C PRO A 74 -2.39 -1.74 -2.06
N GLU A 75 -2.15 -0.42 -2.04
CA GLU A 75 -1.97 0.35 -0.81
C GLU A 75 -2.94 1.52 -0.75
N ILE A 76 -3.53 1.74 0.43
CA ILE A 76 -4.43 2.85 0.70
C ILE A 76 -3.89 3.61 1.91
N ASN A 77 -3.25 4.75 1.65
CA ASN A 77 -2.70 5.61 2.70
C ASN A 77 -3.69 6.69 3.13
N LEU A 78 -3.92 6.81 4.43
CA LEU A 78 -4.86 7.76 5.04
C LEU A 78 -4.17 8.55 6.16
N SER A 79 -4.60 9.79 6.41
CA SER A 79 -4.22 10.47 7.66
C SER A 79 -4.78 9.72 8.87
N ASN A 80 -4.13 9.82 10.05
CA ASN A 80 -4.63 9.14 11.25
C ASN A 80 -6.09 9.50 11.56
N SER A 81 -6.51 10.76 11.39
CA SER A 81 -7.89 11.19 11.63
C SER A 81 -8.89 10.52 10.69
N ASN A 82 -8.52 10.33 9.42
CA ASN A 82 -9.35 9.61 8.45
C ASN A 82 -9.32 8.10 8.70
N ALA A 83 -8.17 7.54 9.10
CA ALA A 83 -8.06 6.14 9.49
C ALA A 83 -8.96 5.80 10.68
N ARG A 84 -9.02 6.66 11.72
CA ARG A 84 -9.96 6.47 12.86
C ARG A 84 -11.41 6.37 12.40
N ARG A 85 -11.84 7.28 11.51
CA ARG A 85 -13.21 7.28 10.95
C ARG A 85 -13.50 6.01 10.17
N ILE A 86 -12.53 5.53 9.39
CA ILE A 86 -12.64 4.28 8.65
C ILE A 86 -12.74 3.08 9.59
N LEU A 87 -11.86 2.99 10.60
CA LEU A 87 -11.89 1.90 11.57
C LEU A 87 -13.22 1.87 12.33
N ASP A 88 -13.75 3.03 12.72
CA ASP A 88 -15.05 3.16 13.38
C ASP A 88 -16.19 2.66 12.48
N ALA A 89 -16.20 3.06 11.20
CA ALA A 89 -17.18 2.58 10.21
C ALA A 89 -17.08 1.06 9.96
N LEU A 90 -15.87 0.48 10.07
CA LEU A 90 -15.64 -0.97 9.96
C LEU A 90 -15.98 -1.74 11.25
N GLY A 91 -16.40 -1.04 12.32
CA GLY A 91 -16.65 -1.63 13.63
C GLY A 91 -15.37 -2.20 14.28
N LEU A 92 -14.23 -1.57 14.02
CA LEU A 92 -12.93 -1.85 14.61
C LEU A 92 -12.57 -0.77 15.64
N ASN A 93 -11.61 -1.06 16.52
CA ASN A 93 -11.16 -0.08 17.51
C ASN A 93 -10.46 1.11 16.82
N SER A 94 -11.11 2.27 16.82
CA SER A 94 -10.60 3.47 16.13
C SER A 94 -9.39 4.11 16.81
N ASP A 95 -9.06 3.73 18.05
CA ASP A 95 -7.81 4.13 18.70
C ASP A 95 -6.63 3.22 18.36
N ASP A 96 -6.91 2.02 17.82
CA ASP A 96 -5.90 1.05 17.44
C ASP A 96 -5.52 1.20 15.95
N LEU A 97 -4.61 2.15 15.71
CA LEU A 97 -4.16 2.52 14.36
C LEU A 97 -3.21 1.50 13.73
N SER A 98 -2.96 0.36 14.37
CA SER A 98 -2.26 -0.76 13.77
C SER A 98 -2.99 -2.08 14.03
N GLY A 99 -2.96 -2.99 13.07
CA GLY A 99 -3.65 -4.27 13.22
C GLY A 99 -3.74 -5.08 11.94
N SER A 100 -4.40 -6.22 12.04
CA SER A 100 -4.68 -7.10 10.90
C SER A 100 -5.97 -7.88 11.08
N GLY A 101 -6.55 -8.32 9.96
CA GLY A 101 -7.75 -9.13 9.91
C GLY A 101 -7.77 -10.03 8.67
N THR A 102 -8.43 -11.18 8.77
CA THR A 102 -8.64 -12.05 7.60
C THR A 102 -9.36 -11.28 6.49
N ALA A 103 -9.04 -11.55 5.22
CA ALA A 103 -9.67 -10.85 4.10
C ALA A 103 -11.19 -11.00 4.11
N GLU A 104 -11.72 -12.16 4.52
CA GLU A 104 -13.16 -12.43 4.58
C GLU A 104 -13.87 -11.57 5.63
N ASP A 105 -13.34 -11.51 6.85
CA ASP A 105 -13.89 -10.64 7.91
C ASP A 105 -13.81 -9.16 7.50
N PHE A 106 -12.67 -8.73 6.95
CA PHE A 106 -12.47 -7.35 6.53
C PHE A 106 -13.42 -6.98 5.37
N LEU A 107 -13.60 -7.88 4.40
CA LEU A 107 -14.55 -7.71 3.30
C LEU A 107 -15.99 -7.61 3.82
N GLY A 108 -16.39 -8.47 4.75
CA GLY A 108 -17.70 -8.42 5.38
C GLY A 108 -17.96 -7.08 6.08
N ARG A 109 -16.97 -6.57 6.81
CA ARG A 109 -17.03 -5.24 7.44
C ARG A 109 -17.17 -4.12 6.42
N CYS A 110 -16.39 -4.15 5.32
CA CYS A 110 -16.53 -3.16 4.25
C CYS A 110 -17.94 -3.17 3.64
N LEU A 111 -18.51 -4.34 3.40
CA LEU A 111 -19.87 -4.46 2.83
C LEU A 111 -20.94 -3.92 3.78
N ILE A 112 -20.83 -4.23 5.08
CA ILE A 112 -21.73 -3.69 6.11
C ILE A 112 -21.59 -2.16 6.19
N ALA A 113 -20.35 -1.65 6.25
CA ALA A 113 -20.09 -0.21 6.30
C ALA A 113 -20.65 0.52 5.07
N LEU A 114 -20.42 -0.01 3.86
CA LEU A 114 -20.96 0.56 2.62
C LEU A 114 -22.51 0.56 2.57
N ALA A 115 -23.15 -0.41 3.22
CA ALA A 115 -24.61 -0.48 3.28
C ALA A 115 -25.21 0.49 4.32
N LEU A 116 -24.50 0.76 5.42
CA LEU A 116 -24.98 1.60 6.52
C LEU A 116 -24.62 3.07 6.36
N GLU A 117 -23.46 3.37 5.77
CA GLU A 117 -22.95 4.73 5.68
C GLU A 117 -23.50 5.42 4.41
N PRO A 118 -24.29 6.50 4.53
CA PRO A 118 -24.61 7.37 3.40
C PRO A 118 -23.40 8.26 3.05
N ALA A 119 -23.39 8.80 1.83
CA ALA A 119 -22.32 9.71 1.38
C ALA A 119 -22.08 10.85 2.39
N ASP A 120 -20.87 10.91 2.99
CA ASP A 120 -20.48 11.99 3.90
C ASP A 120 -20.54 13.35 3.19
N ALA A 121 -20.98 14.40 3.89
CA ALA A 121 -21.08 15.75 3.31
C ALA A 121 -19.70 16.38 3.01
N GLY A 122 -18.61 15.80 3.54
CA GLY A 122 -17.28 16.39 3.49
C GLY A 122 -17.10 17.49 4.53
N VAL A 123 -15.90 18.07 4.55
CA VAL A 123 -15.51 19.22 5.35
C VAL A 123 -14.80 20.19 4.42
N PRO A 124 -15.25 21.45 4.29
CA PRO A 124 -14.57 22.41 3.43
C PRO A 124 -13.15 22.69 3.96
N PRO A 125 -12.18 22.99 3.09
CA PRO A 125 -10.88 23.45 3.54
C PRO A 125 -11.01 24.76 4.33
N VAL A 126 -10.21 24.92 5.36
CA VAL A 126 -10.14 26.13 6.19
C VAL A 126 -8.73 26.67 6.14
N GLN A 127 -8.59 27.97 5.86
CA GLN A 127 -7.31 28.65 5.94
C GLN A 127 -7.29 29.59 7.15
N ASP A 128 -6.28 29.44 8.00
CA ASP A 128 -5.99 30.34 9.12
C ASP A 128 -4.57 30.90 8.96
N GLY A 129 -4.48 32.16 8.54
CA GLY A 129 -3.22 32.80 8.16
C GLY A 129 -2.50 32.02 7.06
N ASN A 130 -1.35 31.43 7.40
CA ASN A 130 -0.51 30.64 6.50
C ASN A 130 -0.71 29.12 6.63
N VAL A 131 -1.69 28.67 7.43
CA VAL A 131 -2.01 27.26 7.62
C VAL A 131 -3.28 26.92 6.85
N ILE A 132 -3.25 25.85 6.06
CA ILE A 132 -4.40 25.32 5.34
C ILE A 132 -4.75 23.96 5.94
N ASP A 133 -5.93 23.84 6.54
CA ASP A 133 -6.60 22.56 6.72
C ASP A 133 -7.27 22.20 5.39
N CYS A 134 -6.77 21.16 4.73
CA CYS A 134 -7.19 20.77 3.39
C CYS A 134 -8.65 20.28 3.32
N GLY A 135 -9.31 20.05 4.45
CA GLY A 135 -10.67 19.55 4.51
C GLY A 135 -10.78 18.12 3.94
N ARG A 136 -12.00 17.75 3.58
CA ARG A 136 -12.36 16.43 3.04
C ARG A 136 -13.48 16.59 2.02
N PRO A 137 -13.38 16.01 0.80
CA PRO A 137 -14.47 16.09 -0.16
C PRO A 137 -15.71 15.31 0.30
N ALA A 138 -16.88 15.69 -0.21
CA ALA A 138 -18.10 14.92 -0.03
C ALA A 138 -17.91 13.49 -0.61
N GLY A 139 -18.49 12.50 0.05
CA GLY A 139 -18.39 11.08 -0.33
C GLY A 139 -17.02 10.45 -0.07
N TYR A 140 -16.07 11.15 0.57
CA TYR A 140 -14.75 10.61 0.84
C TYR A 140 -14.78 9.26 1.56
N LEU A 141 -15.65 9.13 2.58
CA LEU A 141 -15.79 7.89 3.35
C LEU A 141 -16.17 6.71 2.45
N GLN A 142 -17.21 6.87 1.61
CA GLN A 142 -17.66 5.86 0.65
C GLN A 142 -16.58 5.51 -0.35
N THR A 143 -15.86 6.51 -0.87
CA THR A 143 -14.74 6.29 -1.79
C THR A 143 -13.67 5.42 -1.14
N ARG A 144 -13.24 5.76 0.08
CA ARG A 144 -12.21 4.98 0.79
C ARG A 144 -12.70 3.59 1.17
N LEU A 145 -13.96 3.43 1.61
CA LEU A 145 -14.55 2.12 1.88
C LEU A 145 -14.64 1.24 0.63
N THR A 146 -14.90 1.84 -0.54
CA THR A 146 -14.93 1.14 -1.83
C THR A 146 -13.54 0.66 -2.24
N GLU A 147 -12.51 1.48 -2.06
CA GLU A 147 -11.12 1.07 -2.29
C GLU A 147 -10.69 -0.04 -1.31
N LEU A 148 -11.05 0.08 -0.03
CA LEU A 148 -10.77 -0.94 0.98
C LEU A 148 -11.49 -2.26 0.68
N HIS A 149 -12.71 -2.20 0.18
CA HIS A 149 -13.41 -3.37 -0.35
C HIS A 149 -12.62 -4.01 -1.51
N ALA A 150 -12.14 -3.21 -2.47
CA ALA A 150 -11.32 -3.73 -3.58
C ALA A 150 -10.00 -4.36 -3.08
N LEU A 151 -9.33 -3.73 -2.11
CA LEU A 151 -8.15 -4.29 -1.43
C LEU A 151 -8.49 -5.64 -0.77
N ALA A 152 -9.61 -5.73 -0.04
CA ALA A 152 -10.02 -6.96 0.63
C ALA A 152 -10.33 -8.09 -0.36
N VAL A 153 -10.99 -7.78 -1.49
CA VAL A 153 -11.21 -8.75 -2.59
C VAL A 153 -9.88 -9.23 -3.16
N TRP A 154 -8.94 -8.32 -3.40
CA TRP A 154 -7.60 -8.70 -3.87
C TRP A 154 -6.90 -9.61 -2.85
N CYS A 155 -6.91 -9.24 -1.56
CA CYS A 155 -6.31 -10.03 -0.48
C CYS A 155 -6.91 -11.43 -0.40
N ALA A 156 -8.23 -11.56 -0.51
CA ALA A 156 -8.91 -12.86 -0.55
C ALA A 156 -8.47 -13.71 -1.74
N GLY A 157 -8.34 -13.11 -2.93
CA GLY A 157 -7.82 -13.79 -4.12
C GLY A 157 -6.37 -14.28 -3.98
N GLN A 158 -5.58 -13.59 -3.17
CA GLN A 158 -4.19 -13.95 -2.86
C GLN A 158 -4.03 -14.84 -1.62
N GLY A 159 -5.12 -15.16 -0.91
CA GLY A 159 -5.07 -15.88 0.36
C GLY A 159 -4.32 -15.14 1.47
N ARG A 160 -4.34 -13.79 1.44
CA ARG A 160 -3.64 -12.92 2.40
C ARG A 160 -4.62 -12.19 3.30
N ALA A 161 -4.20 -11.88 4.53
CA ALA A 161 -4.92 -10.99 5.42
C ALA A 161 -4.78 -9.52 4.98
N VAL A 162 -5.69 -8.65 5.43
CA VAL A 162 -5.53 -7.19 5.34
C VAL A 162 -4.81 -6.72 6.61
N SER A 163 -3.85 -5.80 6.47
CA SER A 163 -3.14 -5.16 7.57
C SER A 163 -3.20 -3.64 7.45
N TRP A 164 -3.14 -2.96 8.59
CA TRP A 164 -3.02 -1.50 8.67
C TRP A 164 -1.97 -1.11 9.70
N ALA A 165 -1.16 -0.09 9.40
CA ALA A 165 -0.19 0.53 10.31
C ALA A 165 0.29 1.88 9.78
#